data_AF-A0A7V9ETD4-F1
#
_entry.id   AF-A0A7V9ETD4-F1
#
_cell.length_a   1.000
_cell.length_b   1.000
_cell.length_c   1.000
_cell.angle_alpha   90.00
_cell.angle_beta   90.00
_cell.angle_gamma   90.00
#
_symmetry.space_group_name_H-M   'P 1'
#
loop_
_entity.id
_entity.type
_entity.pdbx_description
1 polymer ?
#
loop_
_entity_poly.entity_id
_entity_poly.type
_entity_poly.pdbx_seq_one_letter_code
_entity_poly.pdbx_strand_id
1 'polypeptide(L)'
;MRLLRLMLPAFLPGLFLIPLTQPASAGSATWKLDPTSGDWNTAMNWTPNTVPNGTDDIATFGVSNLTEITQSMATTLGGMQFDLGASSYNINILPRNTFSLNDAGVTNQSGVTQSISCSSTTLDFYNQSTAGDNVIYTNTNTETYVTSFYTFHNDATAGGATFINNSNPTLVAGSKIEFQNNASAGSSYITNSGSTNSVFTAYTSFYDDSTAAESTIIYDGAFGSFFSRATAANSTITCSGYSNITFYELSTAGTATITSSGGSTVVFEDVSTAEAATLIADGTSLRFEGGSDGGTARIVLTNASTLIVKPKGGPVFHVGSLEGDGAARINRVLLIGGNDLDATFSGTLASTLESDWLTKLGTGTWTLAGTGSYPGTTTVIDGALLVASASTPTGSGPVKVNGGTLGGSGTIAGPVTIGTGSGTGAFLAPAHGGNKQLTLTIQSSLTFNSDATYTYTFKAKGNKSKIDKVIANGVTINGGASINLSGTTQGNLTQGTALTLIKNTAATPISGTFSNLPDGGIVNVNGNNLQASYSGGDGNDLTLTVVP
;
A
#
# COMPACT_ATOMS: atom_id res chain seq x y z
N MET A 1 64.45 49.82 -74.73
CA MET A 1 65.04 49.01 -75.81
C MET A 1 64.17 47.79 -76.01
N ARG A 2 63.52 47.72 -77.19
CA ARG A 2 62.81 46.62 -77.85
C ARG A 2 61.59 45.95 -77.17
N LEU A 3 60.46 46.15 -77.87
CA LEU A 3 59.20 45.42 -77.83
C LEU A 3 59.37 43.92 -78.11
N LEU A 4 58.46 43.11 -77.57
CA LEU A 4 57.71 42.15 -78.40
C LEU A 4 56.30 41.92 -77.82
N ARG A 5 55.28 42.32 -78.58
CA ARG A 5 53.88 41.92 -78.42
C ARG A 5 53.72 40.51 -79.00
N LEU A 6 53.03 39.62 -78.30
CA LEU A 6 52.39 38.46 -78.91
C LEU A 6 51.00 38.24 -78.27
N MET A 7 50.07 37.80 -79.11
CA MET A 7 48.62 37.96 -79.02
C MET A 7 47.93 36.98 -78.06
N LEU A 8 46.81 37.41 -77.49
CA LEU A 8 45.83 36.56 -76.77
C LEU A 8 45.24 35.47 -77.69
N PRO A 9 44.75 34.38 -77.08
CA PRO A 9 43.32 34.11 -77.20
C PRO A 9 42.64 34.02 -75.83
N ALA A 10 41.45 34.63 -75.76
CA ALA A 10 40.58 34.66 -74.60
C ALA A 10 40.05 33.25 -74.28
N PHE A 11 40.35 32.77 -73.07
CA PHE A 11 39.66 31.63 -72.47
C PHE A 11 38.59 32.18 -71.52
N LEU A 12 37.32 31.90 -71.83
CA LEU A 12 36.19 32.08 -70.92
C LEU A 12 36.38 31.10 -69.75
N PRO A 13 36.52 31.53 -68.48
CA PRO A 13 36.42 30.60 -67.37
C PRO A 13 34.94 30.29 -67.18
N GLY A 14 34.54 29.06 -67.50
CA GLY A 14 33.25 28.52 -67.12
C GLY A 14 33.10 28.64 -65.61
N LEU A 15 32.09 29.40 -65.18
CA LEU A 15 31.69 29.52 -63.79
C LEU A 15 31.17 28.15 -63.34
N PHE A 16 32.05 27.32 -62.79
CA PHE A 16 31.65 26.13 -62.05
C PHE A 16 30.93 26.61 -60.77
N LEU A 17 29.60 26.62 -60.82
CA LEU A 17 28.77 26.68 -59.63
C LEU A 17 29.02 25.38 -58.86
N ILE A 18 29.95 25.42 -57.91
CA ILE A 18 30.06 24.39 -56.87
C ILE A 18 28.82 24.61 -55.99
N PRO A 19 27.85 23.67 -55.90
CA PRO A 19 26.83 23.77 -54.87
C PRO A 19 27.56 23.65 -53.54
N LEU A 20 27.74 24.78 -52.86
CA LEU A 20 27.97 24.80 -51.42
C LEU A 20 26.71 24.19 -50.80
N THR A 21 26.72 22.88 -50.57
CA THR A 21 25.84 22.25 -49.61
C THR A 21 26.27 22.82 -48.25
N GLN A 22 25.68 23.95 -47.87
CA GLN A 22 25.69 24.34 -46.48
C GLN A 22 25.07 23.18 -45.70
N PRO A 23 25.65 22.72 -44.59
CA PRO A 23 24.88 21.91 -43.67
C PRO A 23 23.61 22.72 -43.38
N ALA A 24 22.46 22.17 -43.75
CA ALA A 24 21.18 22.70 -43.29
C ALA A 24 21.31 22.77 -41.77
N SER A 25 21.30 23.98 -41.21
CA SER A 25 21.30 24.12 -39.75
C SER A 25 20.14 23.28 -39.24
N ALA A 26 20.41 22.39 -38.28
CA ALA A 26 19.34 21.87 -37.45
C ALA A 26 18.57 23.07 -36.88
N GLY A 27 17.26 22.96 -36.92
CA GLY A 27 16.33 24.03 -36.66
C GLY A 27 14.91 23.46 -36.59
N SER A 28 14.08 24.07 -35.75
CA SER A 28 12.65 23.77 -35.65
C SER A 28 11.98 23.75 -37.03
N ALA A 29 11.14 22.74 -37.28
CA ALA A 29 10.47 22.57 -38.57
C ALA A 29 9.13 21.85 -38.43
N THR A 30 8.27 22.04 -39.43
CA THR A 30 6.92 21.46 -39.49
C THR A 30 6.85 20.33 -40.52
N TRP A 31 6.29 19.18 -40.13
CA TRP A 31 6.03 18.08 -41.06
C TRP A 31 5.02 18.51 -42.13
N LYS A 32 5.32 18.24 -43.40
CA LYS A 32 4.51 18.72 -44.53
C LYS A 32 3.14 18.05 -44.58
N LEU A 33 2.20 18.74 -45.23
CA LEU A 33 0.91 18.15 -45.65
C LEU A 33 1.14 16.96 -46.60
N ASP A 34 2.08 17.10 -47.53
CA ASP A 34 2.45 16.11 -48.55
C ASP A 34 3.98 15.88 -48.53
N PRO A 35 4.53 15.14 -47.56
CA PRO A 35 5.94 14.79 -47.52
C PRO A 35 6.30 13.79 -48.63
N THR A 36 7.57 13.74 -49.01
CA THR A 36 8.08 12.85 -50.06
C THR A 36 8.27 11.40 -49.61
N SER A 37 8.42 11.18 -48.31
CA SER A 37 8.55 9.86 -47.68
C SER A 37 8.12 9.93 -46.20
N GLY A 38 8.03 8.78 -45.54
CA GLY A 38 7.76 8.70 -44.09
C GLY A 38 9.01 8.83 -43.22
N ASP A 39 10.18 9.12 -43.78
CA ASP A 39 11.42 9.18 -43.00
C ASP A 39 11.58 10.55 -42.33
N TRP A 40 11.66 10.55 -40.99
CA TRP A 40 11.92 11.74 -40.17
C TRP A 40 13.20 12.45 -40.63
N ASN A 41 14.24 11.68 -40.94
CA ASN A 41 15.57 12.21 -41.19
C ASN A 41 15.77 12.72 -42.64
N THR A 42 14.70 12.78 -43.43
CA THR A 42 14.71 13.34 -44.79
C THR A 42 14.25 14.81 -44.78
N ALA A 43 15.18 15.75 -45.00
CA ALA A 43 14.93 17.20 -44.95
C ALA A 43 13.79 17.67 -45.87
N MET A 44 13.54 16.98 -47.00
CA MET A 44 12.45 17.33 -47.92
C MET A 44 11.05 17.11 -47.34
N ASN A 45 10.91 16.40 -46.23
CA ASN A 45 9.62 16.16 -45.57
C ASN A 45 9.21 17.28 -44.60
N TRP A 46 10.13 18.23 -44.34
CA TRP A 46 9.96 19.31 -43.37
C TRP A 46 9.86 20.69 -44.02
N THR A 47 9.21 21.63 -43.36
CA THR A 47 9.18 23.06 -43.73
C THR A 47 9.69 23.92 -42.55
N PRO A 48 10.76 24.72 -42.73
CA PRO A 48 11.66 24.74 -43.87
C PRO A 48 12.33 23.37 -44.11
N ASN A 49 13.02 23.17 -45.24
CA ASN A 49 13.68 21.90 -45.58
C ASN A 49 14.92 21.66 -44.69
N THR A 50 14.71 21.55 -43.39
CA THR A 50 15.68 21.26 -42.31
C THR A 50 15.10 20.12 -41.48
N VAL A 51 15.96 19.24 -40.97
CA VAL A 51 15.52 18.15 -40.07
C VAL A 51 15.66 18.68 -38.64
N PRO A 52 14.57 18.74 -37.84
CA PRO A 52 14.67 19.04 -36.42
C PRO A 52 15.55 17.99 -35.72
N ASN A 53 16.68 18.42 -35.14
CA ASN A 53 17.64 17.55 -34.48
C ASN A 53 18.62 18.35 -33.58
N GLY A 54 18.07 19.07 -32.60
CA GLY A 54 18.81 19.84 -31.61
C GLY A 54 17.99 20.00 -30.33
N THR A 55 18.66 20.24 -29.20
CA THR A 55 18.01 20.38 -27.88
C THR A 55 17.02 21.54 -27.78
N ASP A 56 17.13 22.52 -28.69
CA ASP A 56 16.21 23.66 -28.77
C ASP A 56 15.20 23.52 -29.94
N ASP A 57 15.28 22.45 -30.71
CA ASP A 57 14.45 22.25 -31.90
C ASP A 57 13.06 21.72 -31.52
N ILE A 58 12.04 22.29 -32.13
CA ILE A 58 10.65 21.85 -32.05
C ILE A 58 10.25 21.22 -33.39
N ALA A 59 9.84 19.96 -33.35
CA ALA A 59 9.18 19.30 -34.46
C ALA A 59 7.67 19.53 -34.37
N THR A 60 7.10 20.21 -35.36
CA THR A 60 5.67 20.58 -35.37
C THR A 60 4.87 19.71 -36.34
N PHE A 61 3.69 19.28 -35.91
CA PHE A 61 2.81 18.37 -36.64
C PHE A 61 1.42 18.99 -36.81
N GLY A 62 0.96 19.09 -38.05
CA GLY A 62 -0.36 19.59 -38.43
C GLY A 62 -1.18 18.54 -39.16
N VAL A 63 -2.01 18.96 -40.12
CA VAL A 63 -2.68 18.01 -41.03
C VAL A 63 -1.65 17.47 -42.02
N SER A 64 -1.64 16.15 -42.20
CA SER A 64 -0.79 15.46 -43.19
C SER A 64 -1.51 14.30 -43.85
N ASN A 65 -1.22 14.08 -45.12
CA ASN A 65 -1.63 12.91 -45.90
C ASN A 65 -0.72 11.69 -45.67
N LEU A 66 0.43 11.88 -45.01
CA LEU A 66 1.32 10.80 -44.56
C LEU A 66 1.64 10.98 -43.07
N THR A 67 1.12 10.05 -42.28
CA THR A 67 1.15 10.10 -40.81
C THR A 67 1.96 8.98 -40.18
N GLU A 68 2.37 7.98 -40.99
CA GLU A 68 3.34 6.95 -40.60
C GLU A 68 4.75 7.51 -40.79
N ILE A 69 5.43 7.74 -39.68
CA ILE A 69 6.78 8.30 -39.65
C ILE A 69 7.75 7.25 -39.09
N THR A 70 8.91 7.10 -39.71
CA THR A 70 10.02 6.29 -39.20
C THR A 70 11.21 7.20 -38.91
N GLN A 71 11.81 7.06 -37.74
CA GLN A 71 13.07 7.72 -37.40
C GLN A 71 14.23 6.76 -37.69
N SER A 72 15.14 7.16 -38.57
CA SER A 72 16.21 6.32 -39.12
C SER A 72 17.61 6.63 -38.58
N MET A 73 17.82 7.81 -37.99
CA MET A 73 19.08 8.21 -37.33
C MET A 73 18.86 8.98 -36.03
N ALA A 74 19.70 8.73 -35.03
CA ALA A 74 19.57 9.32 -33.69
C ALA A 74 19.14 10.79 -33.72
N THR A 75 18.12 11.11 -32.92
CA THR A 75 17.44 12.40 -32.95
C THR A 75 17.30 12.97 -31.55
N THR A 76 17.63 14.23 -31.38
CA THR A 76 17.44 14.99 -30.15
C THR A 76 16.56 16.21 -30.43
N LEU A 77 15.59 16.49 -29.57
CA LEU A 77 14.67 17.61 -29.70
C LEU A 77 14.52 18.35 -28.37
N GLY A 78 14.12 19.62 -28.45
CA GLY A 78 13.48 20.33 -27.34
C GLY A 78 12.01 19.96 -27.21
N GLY A 79 11.32 19.69 -28.32
CA GLY A 79 9.97 19.14 -28.22
C GLY A 79 9.31 18.68 -29.50
N MET A 80 8.19 17.98 -29.32
CA MET A 80 7.22 17.64 -30.35
C MET A 80 5.90 18.33 -30.06
N GLN A 81 5.41 19.10 -31.02
CA GLN A 81 4.19 19.90 -30.92
C GLN A 81 3.18 19.39 -31.93
N PHE A 82 2.06 18.83 -31.47
CA PHE A 82 0.92 18.49 -32.32
C PHE A 82 -0.12 19.59 -32.22
N ASP A 83 -0.30 20.35 -33.30
CA ASP A 83 -1.18 21.51 -33.35
C ASP A 83 -2.66 21.10 -33.37
N LEU A 84 -3.53 22.06 -33.05
CA LEU A 84 -4.97 21.88 -33.10
C LEU A 84 -5.43 21.34 -34.47
N GLY A 85 -6.14 20.22 -34.47
CA GLY A 85 -6.61 19.56 -35.69
C GLY A 85 -5.53 18.80 -36.46
N ALA A 86 -4.35 18.58 -35.89
CA ALA A 86 -3.34 17.71 -36.50
C ALA A 86 -3.87 16.29 -36.72
N SER A 87 -3.33 15.62 -37.75
CA SER A 87 -3.67 14.22 -38.02
C SER A 87 -3.23 13.30 -36.86
N SER A 88 -3.75 12.08 -36.82
CA SER A 88 -3.24 11.03 -35.92
C SER A 88 -1.93 10.48 -36.50
N TYR A 89 -0.81 10.85 -35.91
CA TYR A 89 0.52 10.37 -36.29
C TYR A 89 0.89 9.09 -35.56
N ASN A 90 1.66 8.25 -36.27
CA ASN A 90 2.32 7.08 -35.73
C ASN A 90 3.81 7.19 -36.02
N ILE A 91 4.59 7.47 -34.97
CA ILE A 91 6.03 7.70 -35.05
C ILE A 91 6.74 6.46 -34.55
N ASN A 92 7.52 5.83 -35.43
CA ASN A 92 8.24 4.59 -35.17
C ASN A 92 9.75 4.88 -35.05
N ILE A 93 10.31 4.72 -33.86
CA ILE A 93 11.74 4.82 -33.58
C ILE A 93 12.37 3.46 -33.93
N LEU A 94 13.23 3.43 -34.95
CA LEU A 94 13.80 2.17 -35.45
C LEU A 94 14.82 1.57 -34.48
N PRO A 95 14.96 0.22 -34.43
CA PRO A 95 15.86 -0.46 -33.50
C PRO A 95 17.26 0.12 -33.41
N ARG A 96 17.83 0.10 -32.20
CA ARG A 96 19.21 0.57 -31.88
C ARG A 96 19.45 2.05 -32.16
N ASN A 97 18.39 2.84 -32.35
CA ASN A 97 18.46 4.29 -32.29
C ASN A 97 18.18 4.83 -30.89
N THR A 98 18.61 6.07 -30.69
CA THR A 98 18.28 6.89 -29.53
C THR A 98 17.41 8.06 -29.99
N PHE A 99 16.32 8.31 -29.28
CA PHE A 99 15.50 9.49 -29.42
C PHE A 99 15.46 10.21 -28.07
N SER A 100 15.78 11.50 -28.04
CA SER A 100 15.84 12.25 -26.77
C SER A 100 15.04 13.54 -26.86
N LEU A 101 14.27 13.82 -25.82
CA LEU A 101 13.49 15.03 -25.62
C LEU A 101 14.03 15.79 -24.42
N ASN A 102 14.22 17.10 -24.56
CA ASN A 102 14.78 17.96 -23.52
C ASN A 102 13.79 19.08 -23.21
N ASP A 103 13.56 19.37 -21.94
CA ASP A 103 12.79 20.53 -21.48
C ASP A 103 11.30 20.52 -21.84
N ALA A 104 10.87 20.80 -23.08
CA ALA A 104 9.44 20.88 -23.40
C ALA A 104 8.80 19.50 -23.55
N GLY A 105 9.49 18.56 -24.20
CA GLY A 105 8.95 17.22 -24.45
C GLY A 105 7.81 17.21 -25.45
N VAL A 106 6.71 16.54 -25.15
CA VAL A 106 5.57 16.38 -26.07
C VAL A 106 4.37 17.21 -25.62
N THR A 107 3.86 18.02 -26.53
CA THR A 107 2.61 18.77 -26.35
C THR A 107 1.62 18.36 -27.42
N ASN A 108 0.50 17.76 -27.01
CA ASN A 108 -0.57 17.34 -27.92
C ASN A 108 -1.82 18.20 -27.76
N GLN A 109 -2.03 19.12 -28.71
CA GLN A 109 -3.23 19.97 -28.79
C GLN A 109 -4.18 19.54 -29.92
N SER A 110 -3.89 18.44 -30.60
CA SER A 110 -4.62 18.01 -31.81
C SER A 110 -6.06 17.61 -31.58
N GLY A 111 -6.41 17.20 -30.37
CA GLY A 111 -7.71 16.60 -30.04
C GLY A 111 -7.83 15.13 -30.44
N VAL A 112 -6.78 14.53 -31.01
CA VAL A 112 -6.70 13.09 -31.31
C VAL A 112 -5.47 12.46 -30.66
N THR A 113 -5.54 11.15 -30.41
CA THR A 113 -4.45 10.41 -29.78
C THR A 113 -3.27 10.27 -30.75
N GLN A 114 -2.06 10.51 -30.25
CA GLN A 114 -0.82 10.31 -31.00
C GLN A 114 -0.15 9.00 -30.57
N SER A 115 0.54 8.33 -31.49
CA SER A 115 1.22 7.05 -31.23
C SER A 115 2.72 7.18 -31.45
N ILE A 116 3.50 6.75 -30.46
CA ILE A 116 4.96 6.65 -30.53
C ILE A 116 5.35 5.21 -30.18
N SER A 117 5.96 4.51 -31.13
CA SER A 117 6.39 3.13 -30.97
C SER A 117 7.91 3.05 -30.99
N CYS A 118 8.47 2.31 -30.04
CA CYS A 118 9.90 2.12 -29.89
C CYS A 118 10.17 0.63 -29.70
N SER A 119 11.02 0.08 -30.55
CA SER A 119 11.28 -1.36 -30.61
C SER A 119 12.77 -1.65 -30.51
N SER A 120 13.24 -2.17 -29.38
CA SER A 120 14.69 -2.37 -29.14
C SER A 120 15.51 -1.08 -29.27
N THR A 121 15.04 0.01 -28.66
CA THR A 121 15.64 1.37 -28.75
C THR A 121 15.80 2.02 -27.39
N THR A 122 16.31 3.26 -27.38
CA THR A 122 16.30 4.15 -26.21
C THR A 122 15.48 5.41 -26.51
N LEU A 123 14.52 5.73 -25.63
CA LEU A 123 13.79 7.00 -25.61
C LEU A 123 14.06 7.70 -24.27
N ASP A 124 14.68 8.87 -24.31
CA ASP A 124 15.02 9.64 -23.12
C ASP A 124 14.21 10.94 -23.03
N PHE A 125 13.76 11.26 -21.82
CA PHE A 125 13.16 12.55 -21.44
C PHE A 125 14.07 13.21 -20.40
N TYR A 126 14.61 14.39 -20.69
CA TYR A 126 15.53 15.12 -19.83
C TYR A 126 14.92 16.42 -19.30
N ASN A 127 15.45 16.87 -18.15
CA ASN A 127 15.10 18.14 -17.52
C ASN A 127 13.60 18.23 -17.25
N GLN A 128 12.90 19.28 -17.67
CA GLN A 128 11.45 19.43 -17.44
C GLN A 128 10.57 18.68 -18.44
N SER A 129 11.14 17.84 -19.31
CA SER A 129 10.44 17.24 -20.45
C SER A 129 9.22 16.43 -20.01
N THR A 130 8.07 16.67 -20.65
CA THR A 130 6.86 15.85 -20.47
C THR A 130 6.66 14.84 -21.60
N ALA A 131 6.10 13.67 -21.31
CA ALA A 131 5.59 12.76 -22.33
C ALA A 131 4.22 13.19 -22.92
N GLY A 132 3.65 14.25 -22.37
CA GLY A 132 2.41 14.87 -22.84
C GLY A 132 1.15 14.12 -22.42
N ASP A 133 0.01 14.67 -22.81
CA ASP A 133 -1.31 14.06 -22.59
C ASP A 133 -1.84 13.49 -23.90
N ASN A 134 -2.70 12.46 -23.81
CA ASN A 134 -3.31 11.84 -24.99
C ASN A 134 -2.28 11.34 -26.02
N VAL A 135 -1.18 10.77 -25.53
CA VAL A 135 -0.13 10.11 -26.31
C VAL A 135 0.02 8.67 -25.81
N ILE A 136 0.11 7.72 -26.73
CA ILE A 136 0.37 6.31 -26.43
C ILE A 136 1.81 6.00 -26.82
N TYR A 137 2.58 5.50 -25.85
CA TYR A 137 3.93 4.99 -26.04
C TYR A 137 3.95 3.47 -25.97
N THR A 138 4.39 2.80 -27.03
CA THR A 138 4.50 1.33 -27.06
C THR A 138 5.96 0.91 -27.06
N ASN A 139 6.42 0.36 -25.93
CA ASN A 139 7.77 -0.17 -25.77
C ASN A 139 7.76 -1.69 -26.02
N THR A 140 8.51 -2.13 -27.02
CA THR A 140 8.61 -3.55 -27.36
C THR A 140 10.02 -3.92 -27.82
N ASN A 141 10.21 -5.18 -28.21
CA ASN A 141 11.48 -5.71 -28.66
C ASN A 141 11.29 -6.47 -29.98
N THR A 142 12.15 -6.19 -30.94
CA THR A 142 12.24 -6.92 -32.22
C THR A 142 13.56 -7.67 -32.38
N GLU A 143 14.44 -7.59 -31.38
CA GLU A 143 15.75 -8.25 -31.35
C GLU A 143 15.92 -9.14 -30.11
N THR A 144 16.56 -10.30 -30.27
CA THR A 144 16.81 -11.27 -29.19
C THR A 144 17.79 -10.72 -28.15
N TYR A 145 17.48 -10.89 -26.85
CA TYR A 145 18.32 -10.44 -25.73
C TYR A 145 18.63 -8.93 -25.66
N VAL A 146 17.86 -8.10 -26.37
CA VAL A 146 18.00 -6.64 -26.34
C VAL A 146 16.90 -6.04 -25.47
N THR A 147 17.26 -5.16 -24.54
CA THR A 147 16.30 -4.42 -23.74
C THR A 147 16.01 -3.07 -24.40
N SER A 148 14.74 -2.70 -24.48
CA SER A 148 14.29 -1.39 -24.94
C SER A 148 13.97 -0.50 -23.74
N PHE A 149 14.45 0.74 -23.74
CA PHE A 149 14.46 1.63 -22.57
C PHE A 149 13.71 2.92 -22.83
N TYR A 150 12.78 3.25 -21.94
CA TYR A 150 12.23 4.61 -21.77
C TYR A 150 12.74 5.17 -20.45
N THR A 151 13.43 6.29 -20.47
CA THR A 151 14.01 6.85 -19.24
C THR A 151 13.65 8.32 -19.07
N PHE A 152 13.14 8.65 -17.89
CA PHE A 152 12.86 10.01 -17.44
C PHE A 152 13.94 10.42 -16.44
N HIS A 153 14.64 11.50 -16.75
CA HIS A 153 15.79 12.02 -15.99
C HIS A 153 15.47 13.38 -15.37
N ASN A 154 16.21 13.78 -14.35
CA ASN A 154 16.06 15.08 -13.69
C ASN A 154 14.61 15.28 -13.21
N ASP A 155 13.91 16.33 -13.66
CA ASP A 155 12.54 16.67 -13.27
C ASP A 155 11.49 16.25 -14.33
N ALA A 156 11.84 15.30 -15.21
CA ALA A 156 11.01 14.94 -16.35
C ALA A 156 9.74 14.21 -15.89
N THR A 157 8.67 14.30 -16.67
CA THR A 157 7.38 13.70 -16.30
C THR A 157 6.76 12.87 -17.41
N ALA A 158 6.15 11.74 -17.04
CA ALA A 158 5.31 10.95 -17.93
C ALA A 158 3.95 11.63 -18.24
N GLY A 159 3.63 12.76 -17.59
CA GLY A 159 2.38 13.50 -17.82
C GLY A 159 1.14 12.61 -17.61
N GLY A 160 0.10 12.83 -18.42
CA GLY A 160 -1.07 11.96 -18.53
C GLY A 160 -1.00 10.96 -19.70
N ALA A 161 0.19 10.61 -20.18
CA ALA A 161 0.35 9.66 -21.28
C ALA A 161 0.03 8.21 -20.88
N THR A 162 -0.22 7.38 -21.89
CA THR A 162 -0.38 5.93 -21.74
C THR A 162 0.88 5.21 -22.20
N PHE A 163 1.41 4.32 -21.38
CA PHE A 163 2.57 3.50 -21.69
C PHE A 163 2.19 2.02 -21.72
N ILE A 164 2.56 1.35 -22.80
CA ILE A 164 2.42 -0.09 -22.97
C ILE A 164 3.84 -0.67 -23.06
N ASN A 165 4.29 -1.28 -21.97
CA ASN A 165 5.63 -1.82 -21.81
C ASN A 165 5.57 -3.36 -21.90
N ASN A 166 5.95 -3.92 -23.05
CA ASN A 166 5.77 -5.34 -23.35
C ASN A 166 7.09 -6.10 -23.37
N SER A 167 7.13 -7.26 -22.70
CA SER A 167 8.14 -8.27 -23.00
C SER A 167 7.87 -8.93 -24.34
N ASN A 168 8.92 -9.46 -24.95
CA ASN A 168 8.80 -10.34 -26.10
C ASN A 168 9.19 -11.79 -25.72
N PRO A 169 8.22 -12.71 -25.49
CA PRO A 169 8.49 -14.11 -25.14
C PRO A 169 9.31 -14.87 -26.18
N THR A 170 9.11 -14.57 -27.47
CA THR A 170 9.76 -15.33 -28.55
C THR A 170 11.23 -14.96 -28.68
N LEU A 171 11.57 -13.73 -28.29
CA LEU A 171 12.92 -13.16 -28.37
C LEU A 171 13.67 -13.19 -27.03
N VAL A 172 13.03 -13.62 -25.93
CA VAL A 172 13.61 -13.61 -24.58
C VAL A 172 14.16 -12.22 -24.25
N ALA A 173 13.33 -11.20 -24.50
CA ALA A 173 13.68 -9.80 -24.37
C ALA A 173 12.64 -9.07 -23.50
N GLY A 174 13.13 -8.18 -22.62
CA GLY A 174 12.31 -7.34 -21.76
C GLY A 174 12.35 -5.89 -22.20
N SER A 175 11.41 -5.10 -21.70
CA SER A 175 11.31 -3.66 -21.92
C SER A 175 11.25 -2.93 -20.58
N LYS A 176 11.80 -1.72 -20.55
CA LYS A 176 11.98 -0.96 -19.31
C LYS A 176 11.44 0.46 -19.42
N ILE A 177 10.81 0.90 -18.35
CA ILE A 177 10.53 2.31 -18.07
C ILE A 177 11.23 2.67 -16.76
N GLU A 178 12.05 3.71 -16.77
CA GLU A 178 12.84 4.13 -15.60
C GLU A 178 12.61 5.61 -15.30
N PHE A 179 12.32 5.93 -14.04
CA PHE A 179 12.26 7.29 -13.52
C PHE A 179 13.45 7.50 -12.60
N GLN A 180 14.26 8.51 -12.86
CA GLN A 180 15.51 8.80 -12.16
C GLN A 180 15.50 10.22 -11.60
N ASN A 181 16.37 10.51 -10.63
CA ASN A 181 16.47 11.81 -9.96
C ASN A 181 15.13 12.26 -9.36
N ASN A 182 14.53 13.33 -9.86
CA ASN A 182 13.28 13.91 -9.37
C ASN A 182 12.08 13.59 -10.30
N ALA A 183 12.26 12.66 -11.25
CA ALA A 183 11.29 12.42 -12.29
C ALA A 183 9.95 11.90 -11.75
N SER A 184 8.87 12.15 -12.47
CA SER A 184 7.51 11.85 -12.03
C SER A 184 6.73 11.05 -13.06
N ALA A 185 6.05 9.98 -12.63
CA ALA A 185 5.06 9.31 -13.48
C ALA A 185 3.78 10.14 -13.70
N GLY A 186 3.64 11.32 -13.08
CA GLY A 186 2.48 12.20 -13.27
C GLY A 186 1.16 11.48 -12.99
N SER A 187 0.18 11.68 -13.88
CA SER A 187 -1.11 10.99 -13.88
C SER A 187 -1.18 9.91 -14.98
N SER A 188 -0.03 9.35 -15.37
CA SER A 188 0.07 8.41 -16.49
C SER A 188 -0.63 7.09 -16.23
N TYR A 189 -0.91 6.36 -17.31
CA TYR A 189 -1.39 4.99 -17.27
C TYR A 189 -0.32 4.05 -17.82
N ILE A 190 0.32 3.27 -16.97
CA ILE A 190 1.44 2.40 -17.33
C ILE A 190 1.01 0.94 -17.21
N THR A 191 1.09 0.18 -18.30
CA THR A 191 0.89 -1.27 -18.30
C THR A 191 2.19 -1.97 -18.61
N ASN A 192 2.66 -2.79 -17.68
CA ASN A 192 3.79 -3.69 -17.84
C ASN A 192 3.28 -5.10 -18.08
N SER A 193 3.46 -5.61 -19.29
CA SER A 193 3.04 -6.96 -19.68
C SER A 193 4.26 -7.86 -19.82
N GLY A 194 4.39 -8.77 -18.86
CA GLY A 194 5.50 -9.70 -18.79
C GLY A 194 5.27 -10.99 -19.55
N SER A 195 6.20 -11.92 -19.38
CA SER A 195 6.13 -13.26 -19.97
C SER A 195 6.61 -14.32 -18.99
N THR A 196 5.90 -15.45 -18.93
CA THR A 196 6.25 -16.62 -18.12
C THR A 196 7.49 -17.38 -18.61
N ASN A 197 8.01 -17.05 -19.81
CA ASN A 197 9.12 -17.77 -20.45
C ASN A 197 10.39 -16.91 -20.62
N SER A 198 10.44 -15.73 -20.03
CA SER A 198 11.59 -14.82 -20.18
C SER A 198 12.29 -14.59 -18.85
N VAL A 199 13.62 -14.71 -18.84
CA VAL A 199 14.48 -14.20 -17.76
C VAL A 199 14.38 -12.67 -17.67
N PHE A 200 13.95 -12.02 -18.77
CA PHE A 200 13.78 -10.59 -18.90
C PHE A 200 12.29 -10.26 -19.07
N THR A 201 11.66 -9.72 -18.02
CA THR A 201 10.26 -9.29 -18.07
C THR A 201 10.14 -7.77 -18.23
N ALA A 202 8.94 -7.28 -18.51
CA ALA A 202 8.62 -5.87 -18.57
C ALA A 202 8.82 -5.28 -17.19
N TYR A 203 9.49 -4.13 -17.11
CA TYR A 203 9.93 -3.56 -15.86
C TYR A 203 9.66 -2.07 -15.79
N THR A 204 9.08 -1.59 -14.69
CA THR A 204 9.03 -0.15 -14.37
C THR A 204 9.71 0.10 -13.03
N SER A 205 10.72 0.98 -13.00
CA SER A 205 11.49 1.33 -11.79
C SER A 205 11.55 2.83 -11.52
N PHE A 206 11.60 3.17 -10.25
CA PHE A 206 11.78 4.52 -9.71
C PHE A 206 13.06 4.56 -8.85
N TYR A 207 13.94 5.52 -9.10
CA TYR A 207 15.21 5.72 -8.40
C TYR A 207 15.30 7.11 -7.76
N ASP A 208 16.30 7.33 -6.91
CA ASP A 208 16.59 8.62 -6.25
C ASP A 208 15.36 9.21 -5.52
N ASP A 209 14.90 10.41 -5.90
CA ASP A 209 13.73 11.12 -5.33
C ASP A 209 12.48 11.02 -6.23
N SER A 210 12.49 10.13 -7.21
CA SER A 210 11.42 10.04 -8.21
C SER A 210 10.10 9.56 -7.59
N THR A 211 8.99 9.86 -8.28
CA THR A 211 7.64 9.62 -7.76
C THR A 211 6.72 8.97 -8.77
N ALA A 212 5.93 7.99 -8.33
CA ALA A 212 4.80 7.48 -9.13
C ALA A 212 3.61 8.46 -9.13
N ALA A 213 3.64 9.53 -8.34
CA ALA A 213 2.62 10.58 -8.26
C ALA A 213 1.19 10.01 -8.17
N GLU A 214 0.30 10.35 -9.11
CA GLU A 214 -1.11 9.92 -9.16
C GLU A 214 -1.34 8.87 -10.27
N SER A 215 -0.26 8.24 -10.75
CA SER A 215 -0.34 7.30 -11.87
C SER A 215 -1.13 6.03 -11.54
N THR A 216 -1.60 5.37 -12.59
CA THR A 216 -2.07 3.99 -12.53
C THR A 216 -1.02 3.08 -13.15
N ILE A 217 -0.51 2.12 -12.38
CA ILE A 217 0.51 1.18 -12.82
C ILE A 217 0.01 -0.26 -12.69
N ILE A 218 0.02 -0.98 -13.80
CA ILE A 218 -0.39 -2.38 -13.87
C ILE A 218 0.83 -3.23 -14.18
N TYR A 219 1.05 -4.26 -13.38
CA TYR A 219 2.03 -5.31 -13.62
C TYR A 219 1.29 -6.62 -13.82
N ASP A 220 1.37 -7.17 -15.03
CA ASP A 220 0.78 -8.46 -15.38
C ASP A 220 1.88 -9.43 -15.82
N GLY A 221 2.30 -10.31 -14.92
CA GLY A 221 3.52 -11.12 -15.08
C GLY A 221 4.82 -10.32 -15.16
N ALA A 222 4.80 -9.08 -14.69
CA ALA A 222 5.87 -8.10 -14.83
C ALA A 222 6.40 -7.65 -13.47
N PHE A 223 7.55 -6.99 -13.45
CA PHE A 223 8.21 -6.59 -12.20
C PHE A 223 8.37 -5.09 -12.09
N GLY A 224 8.52 -4.59 -10.87
CA GLY A 224 8.74 -3.19 -10.62
C GLY A 224 9.48 -2.93 -9.32
N SER A 225 10.04 -1.73 -9.19
CA SER A 225 10.75 -1.36 -7.97
C SER A 225 10.81 0.13 -7.71
N PHE A 226 10.99 0.44 -6.43
CA PHE A 226 11.29 1.77 -5.92
C PHE A 226 12.61 1.67 -5.13
N PHE A 227 13.59 2.52 -5.46
CA PHE A 227 14.91 2.56 -4.83
C PHE A 227 15.17 3.90 -4.17
N SER A 228 16.18 3.95 -3.31
CA SER A 228 16.63 5.17 -2.63
C SER A 228 15.48 5.86 -1.90
N ARG A 229 15.09 7.09 -2.25
CA ARG A 229 13.99 7.84 -1.61
C ARG A 229 12.73 7.88 -2.49
N ALA A 230 12.66 7.04 -3.53
CA ALA A 230 11.55 7.06 -4.45
C ALA A 230 10.23 6.71 -3.74
N THR A 231 9.13 7.28 -4.21
CA THR A 231 7.82 7.11 -3.57
C THR A 231 6.74 6.66 -4.55
N ALA A 232 5.89 5.72 -4.11
CA ALA A 232 4.65 5.41 -4.83
C ALA A 232 3.59 6.52 -4.68
N ALA A 233 3.81 7.51 -3.80
CA ALA A 233 2.94 8.66 -3.57
C ALA A 233 1.45 8.27 -3.44
N ASN A 234 0.58 8.79 -4.31
CA ASN A 234 -0.87 8.56 -4.29
C ASN A 234 -1.31 7.60 -5.41
N SER A 235 -0.39 6.84 -5.98
CA SER A 235 -0.65 5.99 -7.16
C SER A 235 -1.59 4.83 -6.86
N THR A 236 -2.13 4.26 -7.94
CA THR A 236 -2.84 2.97 -7.91
C THR A 236 -1.98 1.92 -8.60
N ILE A 237 -1.54 0.90 -7.85
CA ILE A 237 -0.69 -0.17 -8.35
C ILE A 237 -1.45 -1.49 -8.28
N THR A 238 -1.51 -2.22 -9.40
CA THR A 238 -2.10 -3.56 -9.45
C THR A 238 -1.08 -4.58 -9.95
N CYS A 239 -0.97 -5.70 -9.26
CA CYS A 239 -0.02 -6.77 -9.57
C CYS A 239 -0.77 -8.10 -9.76
N SER A 240 -0.64 -8.71 -10.95
CA SER A 240 -1.21 -10.01 -11.30
C SER A 240 -0.18 -10.91 -11.99
N GLY A 241 -0.52 -12.19 -12.20
CA GLY A 241 0.26 -13.09 -13.04
C GLY A 241 1.67 -13.41 -12.51
N TYR A 242 1.84 -13.56 -11.19
CA TYR A 242 3.14 -13.74 -10.53
C TYR A 242 4.08 -12.53 -10.60
N SER A 243 3.52 -11.32 -10.62
CA SER A 243 4.28 -10.08 -10.58
C SER A 243 5.04 -9.91 -9.25
N ASN A 244 6.12 -9.13 -9.28
CA ASN A 244 6.91 -8.81 -8.10
C ASN A 244 7.24 -7.32 -8.05
N ILE A 245 6.80 -6.65 -6.98
CA ILE A 245 7.10 -5.25 -6.71
C ILE A 245 7.92 -5.16 -5.43
N THR A 246 9.03 -4.42 -5.49
CA THR A 246 9.92 -4.29 -4.34
C THR A 246 10.26 -2.83 -4.04
N PHE A 247 10.10 -2.44 -2.79
CA PHE A 247 10.58 -1.18 -2.22
C PHE A 247 11.91 -1.43 -1.52
N TYR A 248 12.97 -0.74 -1.94
CA TYR A 248 14.33 -0.86 -1.41
C TYR A 248 14.78 0.40 -0.68
N GLU A 249 15.84 0.29 0.12
CA GLU A 249 16.50 1.42 0.78
C GLU A 249 15.54 2.28 1.63
N LEU A 250 15.38 3.58 1.32
CA LEU A 250 14.53 4.54 2.05
C LEU A 250 13.19 4.80 1.34
N SER A 251 12.83 3.97 0.35
CA SER A 251 11.66 4.22 -0.49
C SER A 251 10.35 4.09 0.30
N THR A 252 9.29 4.74 -0.20
CA THR A 252 7.99 4.77 0.50
C THR A 252 6.83 4.39 -0.40
N ALA A 253 5.81 3.75 0.17
CA ALA A 253 4.54 3.55 -0.53
C ALA A 253 3.61 4.78 -0.45
N GLY A 254 3.96 5.83 0.30
CA GLY A 254 3.13 7.03 0.40
C GLY A 254 1.73 6.74 0.96
N THR A 255 0.72 7.20 0.22
CA THR A 255 -0.69 6.85 0.45
C THR A 255 -1.25 6.02 -0.70
N ALA A 256 -0.39 5.30 -1.44
CA ALA A 256 -0.78 4.54 -2.61
C ALA A 256 -1.76 3.43 -2.26
N THR A 257 -2.56 3.01 -3.24
CA THR A 257 -3.32 1.76 -3.15
C THR A 257 -2.60 0.69 -3.95
N ILE A 258 -2.11 -0.35 -3.28
CA ILE A 258 -1.37 -1.45 -3.90
C ILE A 258 -2.16 -2.74 -3.74
N THR A 259 -2.62 -3.31 -4.85
CA THR A 259 -3.36 -4.58 -4.88
C THR A 259 -2.53 -5.66 -5.53
N SER A 260 -2.30 -6.77 -4.83
CA SER A 260 -1.61 -7.94 -5.35
C SER A 260 -2.54 -9.14 -5.41
N SER A 261 -2.60 -9.79 -6.57
CA SER A 261 -3.38 -11.00 -6.84
C SER A 261 -2.59 -11.98 -7.73
N GLY A 262 -3.16 -13.14 -8.04
CA GLY A 262 -2.62 -14.04 -9.06
C GLY A 262 -1.20 -14.56 -8.78
N GLY A 263 -0.90 -14.90 -7.53
CA GLY A 263 0.42 -15.40 -7.13
C GLY A 263 1.52 -14.33 -7.04
N SER A 264 1.18 -13.06 -7.21
CA SER A 264 2.12 -11.94 -7.11
C SER A 264 2.67 -11.75 -5.68
N THR A 265 3.74 -10.97 -5.55
CA THR A 265 4.33 -10.62 -4.25
C THR A 265 4.72 -9.15 -4.20
N VAL A 266 4.36 -8.48 -3.11
CA VAL A 266 4.85 -7.13 -2.77
C VAL A 266 5.84 -7.25 -1.62
N VAL A 267 7.01 -6.63 -1.75
CA VAL A 267 8.11 -6.71 -0.80
C VAL A 267 8.59 -5.31 -0.41
N PHE A 268 8.78 -5.10 0.88
CA PHE A 268 9.51 -3.97 1.44
C PHE A 268 10.82 -4.51 2.02
N GLU A 269 11.96 -3.96 1.61
CA GLU A 269 13.30 -4.34 2.05
C GLU A 269 14.03 -3.16 2.71
N ASP A 270 15.23 -3.43 3.24
CA ASP A 270 16.10 -2.44 3.91
C ASP A 270 15.38 -1.62 4.97
N VAL A 271 15.17 -0.32 4.80
CA VAL A 271 14.50 0.56 5.76
C VAL A 271 13.30 1.27 5.11
N SER A 272 12.75 0.68 4.04
CA SER A 272 11.61 1.21 3.30
C SER A 272 10.34 1.19 4.14
N THR A 273 9.36 2.04 3.80
CA THR A 273 8.14 2.16 4.62
C THR A 273 6.86 2.14 3.80
N ALA A 274 5.81 1.51 4.34
CA ALA A 274 4.48 1.56 3.72
C ALA A 274 3.72 2.87 4.03
N GLU A 275 4.23 3.70 4.94
CA GLU A 275 3.64 4.98 5.38
C GLU A 275 2.12 4.88 5.68
N ALA A 276 1.26 5.49 4.86
CA ALA A 276 -0.19 5.47 5.03
C ALA A 276 -0.89 4.77 3.85
N ALA A 277 -0.18 3.91 3.13
CA ALA A 277 -0.70 3.16 2.00
C ALA A 277 -1.83 2.20 2.39
N THR A 278 -2.65 1.86 1.40
CA THR A 278 -3.58 0.73 1.48
C THR A 278 -2.98 -0.45 0.73
N LEU A 279 -2.62 -1.50 1.46
CA LEU A 279 -2.00 -2.71 0.91
C LEU A 279 -3.01 -3.86 0.94
N ILE A 280 -3.40 -4.34 -0.25
CA ILE A 280 -4.38 -5.42 -0.42
C ILE A 280 -3.64 -6.64 -0.99
N ALA A 281 -3.61 -7.72 -0.23
CA ALA A 281 -3.07 -9.00 -0.65
C ALA A 281 -4.20 -10.01 -0.80
N ASP A 282 -4.43 -10.46 -2.03
CA ASP A 282 -5.54 -11.33 -2.41
C ASP A 282 -5.02 -12.68 -2.91
N GLY A 283 -4.95 -13.67 -2.01
CA GLY A 283 -4.30 -14.96 -2.29
C GLY A 283 -2.79 -14.86 -2.58
N THR A 284 -2.15 -13.78 -2.14
CA THR A 284 -0.74 -13.44 -2.42
C THR A 284 0.11 -13.30 -1.15
N SER A 285 1.40 -12.99 -1.34
CA SER A 285 2.32 -12.67 -0.24
C SER A 285 2.61 -11.17 -0.18
N LEU A 286 2.50 -10.60 1.02
CA LEU A 286 3.04 -9.29 1.37
C LEU A 286 4.20 -9.49 2.36
N ARG A 287 5.38 -8.93 2.07
CA ARG A 287 6.60 -9.18 2.85
C ARG A 287 7.26 -7.89 3.31
N PHE A 288 7.64 -7.86 4.58
CA PHE A 288 8.52 -6.85 5.15
C PHE A 288 9.80 -7.56 5.61
N GLU A 289 10.90 -7.18 4.97
CA GLU A 289 12.24 -7.68 5.17
C GLU A 289 13.17 -6.54 5.58
N GLY A 290 14.32 -6.86 6.17
CA GLY A 290 15.16 -5.82 6.75
C GLY A 290 14.43 -5.02 7.84
N GLY A 291 14.91 -3.81 8.08
CA GLY A 291 14.30 -2.81 8.94
C GLY A 291 13.07 -2.10 8.38
N SER A 292 12.47 -2.59 7.30
CA SER A 292 11.26 -2.01 6.72
C SER A 292 10.11 -1.96 7.73
N ASP A 293 9.18 -1.03 7.54
CA ASP A 293 8.10 -0.75 8.51
C ASP A 293 6.76 -0.48 7.81
N GLY A 294 5.67 -0.90 8.43
CA GLY A 294 4.32 -0.71 7.88
C GLY A 294 3.73 0.68 8.17
N GLY A 295 4.34 1.48 9.05
CA GLY A 295 3.84 2.79 9.43
C GLY A 295 2.39 2.76 9.93
N THR A 296 1.57 3.63 9.35
CA THR A 296 0.12 3.73 9.57
C THR A 296 -0.71 3.04 8.47
N ALA A 297 -0.09 2.21 7.65
CA ALA A 297 -0.75 1.57 6.52
C ALA A 297 -1.95 0.70 6.94
N ARG A 298 -2.95 0.63 6.05
CA ARG A 298 -4.06 -0.31 6.14
C ARG A 298 -3.69 -1.57 5.36
N ILE A 299 -3.59 -2.72 6.05
CA ILE A 299 -3.28 -4.01 5.43
C ILE A 299 -4.54 -4.89 5.40
N VAL A 300 -4.93 -5.31 4.21
CA VAL A 300 -6.08 -6.18 3.96
C VAL A 300 -5.59 -7.52 3.40
N LEU A 301 -5.83 -8.62 4.13
CA LEU A 301 -5.42 -9.96 3.75
C LEU A 301 -6.64 -10.82 3.39
N THR A 302 -6.90 -11.07 2.11
CA THR A 302 -8.02 -11.90 1.64
C THR A 302 -7.56 -13.18 0.95
N ASN A 303 -8.48 -14.14 0.82
CA ASN A 303 -8.32 -15.35 0.02
C ASN A 303 -7.06 -16.14 0.39
N ALA A 304 -6.80 -16.30 1.69
CA ALA A 304 -5.63 -17.01 2.24
C ALA A 304 -4.27 -16.37 1.88
N SER A 305 -4.24 -15.05 1.65
CA SER A 305 -2.98 -14.32 1.54
C SER A 305 -2.15 -14.38 2.82
N THR A 306 -0.86 -14.08 2.71
CA THR A 306 0.07 -14.10 3.84
C THR A 306 0.83 -12.80 3.97
N LEU A 307 0.80 -12.19 5.16
CA LEU A 307 1.75 -11.18 5.60
C LEU A 307 2.95 -11.86 6.30
N ILE A 308 4.17 -11.56 5.87
CA ILE A 308 5.40 -12.06 6.45
C ILE A 308 6.27 -10.88 6.89
N VAL A 309 6.56 -10.78 8.19
CA VAL A 309 7.50 -9.80 8.73
C VAL A 309 8.70 -10.56 9.30
N LYS A 310 9.86 -10.42 8.65
CA LYS A 310 11.09 -11.13 9.03
C LYS A 310 11.76 -10.48 10.27
N PRO A 311 12.55 -11.23 11.06
CA PRO A 311 13.11 -10.75 12.33
C PRO A 311 14.30 -9.78 12.21
N LYS A 312 14.92 -9.65 11.03
CA LYS A 312 16.16 -8.88 10.86
C LYS A 312 15.82 -7.45 10.45
N GLY A 313 16.07 -6.44 11.28
CA GLY A 313 15.82 -5.04 10.89
C GLY A 313 15.53 -4.00 11.97
N GLY A 314 15.15 -4.45 13.17
CA GLY A 314 14.76 -3.60 14.28
C GLY A 314 13.75 -4.33 15.16
N PRO A 315 13.61 -3.99 16.45
CA PRO A 315 12.77 -4.76 17.36
C PRO A 315 11.27 -4.62 17.08
N VAL A 316 10.84 -3.50 16.48
CA VAL A 316 9.42 -3.11 16.36
C VAL A 316 8.99 -3.00 14.91
N PHE A 317 7.78 -3.44 14.59
CA PHE A 317 7.08 -3.28 13.33
C PHE A 317 5.74 -2.58 13.59
N HIS A 318 5.51 -1.43 12.97
CA HIS A 318 4.24 -0.71 13.07
C HIS A 318 3.30 -1.09 11.92
N VAL A 319 2.01 -1.04 12.20
CA VAL A 319 0.95 -1.08 11.19
C VAL A 319 -0.23 -0.24 11.68
N GLY A 320 -0.89 0.47 10.77
CA GLY A 320 -2.11 1.20 11.11
C GLY A 320 -3.23 0.24 11.49
N SER A 321 -3.65 -0.60 10.54
CA SER A 321 -4.69 -1.60 10.76
C SER A 321 -4.42 -2.88 9.97
N LEU A 322 -4.92 -4.00 10.50
CA LEU A 322 -4.82 -5.32 9.89
C LEU A 322 -6.20 -5.99 9.89
N GLU A 323 -6.69 -6.35 8.72
CA GLU A 323 -8.02 -6.93 8.50
C GLU A 323 -8.01 -8.07 7.47
N GLY A 324 -9.08 -8.86 7.46
CA GLY A 324 -9.27 -9.98 6.55
C GLY A 324 -9.04 -11.36 7.19
N ASP A 325 -8.89 -12.39 6.35
CA ASP A 325 -8.89 -13.81 6.73
C ASP A 325 -7.57 -14.55 6.44
N GLY A 326 -6.56 -13.85 5.89
CA GLY A 326 -5.24 -14.40 5.62
C GLY A 326 -4.39 -14.73 6.86
N ALA A 327 -3.14 -15.12 6.65
CA ALA A 327 -2.19 -15.41 7.73
C ALA A 327 -1.19 -14.25 7.92
N ALA A 328 -0.97 -13.81 9.16
CA ALA A 328 0.08 -12.86 9.49
C ALA A 328 1.14 -13.53 10.37
N ARG A 329 2.34 -13.69 9.81
CA ARG A 329 3.52 -14.25 10.47
C ARG A 329 4.48 -13.11 10.79
N ILE A 330 4.45 -12.62 12.02
CA ILE A 330 5.15 -11.40 12.42
C ILE A 330 6.20 -11.73 13.48
N ASN A 331 7.46 -11.78 13.07
CA ASN A 331 8.60 -12.11 13.95
C ASN A 331 9.38 -10.87 14.40
N ARG A 332 8.65 -9.79 14.68
CA ARG A 332 9.08 -8.55 15.35
C ARG A 332 7.98 -8.16 16.35
N VAL A 333 8.26 -7.23 17.27
CA VAL A 333 7.23 -6.66 18.16
C VAL A 333 6.25 -5.85 17.29
N LEU A 334 4.99 -6.24 17.29
CA LEU A 334 3.90 -5.60 16.56
C LEU A 334 3.30 -4.45 17.37
N LEU A 335 3.32 -3.25 16.80
CA LEU A 335 2.52 -2.11 17.25
C LEU A 335 1.41 -1.85 16.23
N ILE A 336 0.15 -1.89 16.66
CA ILE A 336 -1.01 -1.81 15.78
C ILE A 336 -2.07 -0.82 16.27
N GLY A 337 -2.69 -0.10 15.33
CA GLY A 337 -3.79 0.82 15.58
C GLY A 337 -3.45 2.29 15.31
N GLY A 338 -2.29 2.58 14.72
CA GLY A 338 -1.79 3.95 14.53
C GLY A 338 -2.60 4.82 13.56
N ASN A 339 -3.61 4.25 12.89
CA ASN A 339 -4.52 4.97 12.00
C ASN A 339 -5.95 5.09 12.58
N ASP A 340 -6.16 4.68 13.83
CA ASP A 340 -7.44 4.77 14.56
C ASP A 340 -8.64 4.09 13.89
N LEU A 341 -8.41 3.24 12.88
CA LEU A 341 -9.49 2.51 12.20
C LEU A 341 -10.00 1.33 13.03
N ASP A 342 -11.31 1.13 12.98
CA ASP A 342 -11.90 -0.14 13.35
C ASP A 342 -11.54 -1.21 12.31
N ALA A 343 -11.11 -2.38 12.77
CA ALA A 343 -10.70 -3.47 11.89
C ALA A 343 -11.09 -4.83 12.47
N THR A 344 -11.43 -5.78 11.60
CA THR A 344 -11.66 -7.19 11.97
C THR A 344 -10.67 -8.10 11.27
N PHE A 345 -9.92 -8.86 12.06
CA PHE A 345 -9.00 -9.88 11.58
C PHE A 345 -9.51 -11.27 11.98
N SER A 346 -9.96 -12.02 10.98
CA SER A 346 -10.47 -13.40 11.10
C SER A 346 -9.39 -14.45 10.77
N GLY A 347 -8.20 -13.98 10.43
CA GLY A 347 -7.07 -14.80 10.00
C GLY A 347 -6.25 -15.43 11.13
N THR A 348 -5.06 -15.94 10.78
CA THR A 348 -4.12 -16.52 11.77
C THR A 348 -3.02 -15.52 12.11
N LEU A 349 -2.88 -15.17 13.39
CA LEU A 349 -1.75 -14.42 13.93
C LEU A 349 -0.69 -15.40 14.45
N ALA A 350 0.56 -15.29 14.00
CA ALA A 350 1.63 -16.18 14.44
C ALA A 350 2.95 -15.45 14.66
N SER A 351 3.67 -15.88 15.70
CA SER A 351 5.02 -15.41 16.04
C SER A 351 5.76 -16.43 16.89
N THR A 352 7.08 -16.41 16.80
CA THR A 352 7.97 -17.19 17.68
C THR A 352 8.54 -16.39 18.85
N LEU A 353 8.16 -15.12 19.02
CA LEU A 353 8.65 -14.29 20.13
C LEU A 353 7.96 -14.69 21.45
N GLU A 354 8.78 -14.94 22.48
CA GLU A 354 8.33 -15.36 23.82
C GLU A 354 8.09 -14.20 24.80
N SER A 355 8.59 -12.99 24.47
CA SER A 355 8.48 -11.79 25.30
C SER A 355 7.27 -10.92 24.93
N ASP A 356 7.28 -9.63 25.27
CA ASP A 356 6.32 -8.67 24.73
C ASP A 356 6.33 -8.73 23.19
N TRP A 357 5.15 -8.93 22.61
CA TRP A 357 5.03 -9.13 21.16
C TRP A 357 4.01 -8.19 20.54
N LEU A 358 2.80 -8.07 21.08
CA LEU A 358 1.73 -7.29 20.47
C LEU A 358 1.33 -6.12 21.36
N THR A 359 1.26 -4.93 20.80
CA THR A 359 0.73 -3.74 21.47
C THR A 359 -0.35 -3.08 20.60
N LYS A 360 -1.58 -3.08 21.12
CA LYS A 360 -2.70 -2.32 20.54
C LYS A 360 -2.69 -0.90 21.10
N LEU A 361 -2.61 0.08 20.21
CA LEU A 361 -2.65 1.52 20.46
C LEU A 361 -3.76 2.17 19.61
N GLY A 362 -3.96 3.48 19.77
CA GLY A 362 -4.97 4.23 19.02
C GLY A 362 -6.41 3.93 19.45
N THR A 363 -7.33 4.82 19.07
CA THR A 363 -8.72 4.83 19.56
C THR A 363 -9.60 3.78 18.89
N GLY A 364 -9.20 3.26 17.73
CA GLY A 364 -9.97 2.27 16.97
C GLY A 364 -10.15 0.93 17.69
N THR A 365 -11.15 0.18 17.27
CA THR A 365 -11.47 -1.17 17.75
C THR A 365 -10.87 -2.22 16.85
N TRP A 366 -9.98 -3.06 17.38
CA TRP A 366 -9.47 -4.22 16.67
C TRP A 366 -10.15 -5.49 17.16
N THR A 367 -10.92 -6.13 16.27
CA THR A 367 -11.64 -7.38 16.56
C THR A 367 -10.86 -8.57 16.03
N LEU A 368 -10.47 -9.47 16.92
CA LEU A 368 -9.82 -10.73 16.59
C LEU A 368 -10.85 -11.86 16.53
N ALA A 369 -11.19 -12.28 15.32
CA ALA A 369 -12.16 -13.34 15.03
C ALA A 369 -11.51 -14.63 14.52
N GLY A 370 -10.18 -14.68 14.44
CA GLY A 370 -9.40 -15.80 13.92
C GLY A 370 -8.70 -16.65 14.98
N THR A 371 -7.44 -17.00 14.73
CA THR A 371 -6.62 -17.84 15.63
C THR A 371 -5.26 -17.20 15.94
N GLY A 372 -4.68 -17.54 17.09
CA GLY A 372 -3.41 -17.00 17.56
C GLY A 372 -2.45 -18.12 17.92
N SER A 373 -1.24 -18.06 17.39
CA SER A 373 -0.16 -19.01 17.65
C SER A 373 1.13 -18.26 17.97
N TYR A 374 1.19 -17.73 19.19
CA TYR A 374 2.35 -17.04 19.73
C TYR A 374 2.37 -17.12 21.26
N PRO A 375 3.56 -17.23 21.88
CA PRO A 375 3.72 -17.25 23.33
C PRO A 375 3.88 -15.85 23.96
N GLY A 376 4.15 -14.82 23.15
CA GLY A 376 4.42 -13.48 23.63
C GLY A 376 3.21 -12.73 24.20
N THR A 377 3.49 -11.68 24.99
CA THR A 377 2.45 -10.88 25.66
C THR A 377 1.69 -10.00 24.66
N THR A 378 0.37 -9.95 24.82
CA THR A 378 -0.53 -8.97 24.18
C THR A 378 -0.83 -7.83 25.15
N THR A 379 -0.51 -6.59 24.79
CA THR A 379 -0.78 -5.39 25.58
C THR A 379 -1.79 -4.49 24.87
N VAL A 380 -2.79 -4.00 25.60
CA VAL A 380 -3.71 -2.95 25.14
C VAL A 380 -3.38 -1.67 25.91
N ILE A 381 -3.11 -0.60 25.18
CA ILE A 381 -2.79 0.72 25.75
C ILE A 381 -3.94 1.70 25.50
N ASP A 382 -4.64 1.59 24.37
CA ASP A 382 -5.76 2.46 24.04
C ASP A 382 -6.76 1.78 23.07
N GLY A 383 -7.94 2.40 22.93
CA GLY A 383 -9.05 1.90 22.12
C GLY A 383 -9.61 0.59 22.66
N ALA A 384 -9.95 -0.33 21.77
CA ALA A 384 -10.50 -1.63 22.14
C ALA A 384 -9.85 -2.80 21.41
N LEU A 385 -9.63 -3.88 22.14
CA LEU A 385 -9.32 -5.21 21.62
C LEU A 385 -10.50 -6.14 21.90
N LEU A 386 -11.21 -6.59 20.87
CA LEU A 386 -12.34 -7.51 21.02
C LEU A 386 -11.94 -8.92 20.59
N VAL A 387 -12.09 -9.88 21.51
CA VAL A 387 -11.85 -11.29 21.22
C VAL A 387 -13.17 -11.93 20.82
N ALA A 388 -13.28 -12.33 19.55
CA ALA A 388 -14.53 -12.81 18.94
C ALA A 388 -14.44 -14.26 18.43
N SER A 389 -13.39 -15.01 18.82
CA SER A 389 -13.15 -16.39 18.40
C SER A 389 -12.97 -17.33 19.58
N ALA A 390 -13.46 -18.57 19.42
CA ALA A 390 -13.23 -19.65 20.38
C ALA A 390 -11.80 -20.22 20.32
N SER A 391 -11.04 -19.92 19.27
CA SER A 391 -9.72 -20.49 18.95
C SER A 391 -8.56 -19.62 19.44
N THR A 392 -8.70 -19.00 20.62
CA THR A 392 -7.64 -18.28 21.35
C THR A 392 -6.80 -17.33 20.47
N PRO A 393 -7.40 -16.29 19.85
CA PRO A 393 -6.70 -15.41 18.92
C PRO A 393 -5.61 -14.54 19.58
N THR A 394 -5.61 -14.44 20.91
CA THR A 394 -4.58 -13.76 21.70
C THR A 394 -3.35 -14.63 22.00
N GLY A 395 -3.24 -15.82 21.39
CA GLY A 395 -2.14 -16.75 21.66
C GLY A 395 -2.18 -17.38 23.06
N SER A 396 -1.07 -17.99 23.46
CA SER A 396 -0.91 -18.61 24.79
C SER A 396 -0.29 -17.66 25.82
N GLY A 397 0.27 -16.53 25.36
CA GLY A 397 0.90 -15.54 26.21
C GLY A 397 -0.09 -14.73 27.05
N PRO A 398 0.40 -13.97 28.05
CA PRO A 398 -0.42 -13.08 28.86
C PRO A 398 -1.12 -11.99 28.04
N VAL A 399 -2.29 -11.55 28.51
CA VAL A 399 -2.97 -10.35 28.01
C VAL A 399 -2.98 -9.30 29.11
N LYS A 400 -2.43 -8.11 28.83
CA LYS A 400 -2.37 -6.97 29.74
C LYS A 400 -3.15 -5.79 29.16
N VAL A 401 -4.07 -5.22 29.92
CA VAL A 401 -4.81 -4.01 29.53
C VAL A 401 -4.30 -2.89 30.41
N ASN A 402 -3.34 -2.11 29.90
CA ASN A 402 -2.74 -1.00 30.63
C ASN A 402 -3.60 0.27 30.52
N GLY A 403 -4.28 0.42 29.39
CA GLY A 403 -5.30 1.42 29.12
C GLY A 403 -6.24 0.89 28.03
N GLY A 404 -7.38 1.54 27.82
CA GLY A 404 -8.39 1.06 26.87
C GLY A 404 -9.23 -0.12 27.37
N THR A 405 -9.80 -0.88 26.44
CA THR A 405 -10.82 -1.91 26.72
C THR A 405 -10.48 -3.28 26.13
N LEU A 406 -10.59 -4.33 26.93
CA LEU A 406 -10.69 -5.71 26.47
C LEU A 406 -12.16 -6.16 26.49
N GLY A 407 -12.63 -6.78 25.42
CA GLY A 407 -14.02 -7.23 25.31
C GLY A 407 -14.22 -8.40 24.36
N GLY A 408 -15.47 -8.63 23.96
CA GLY A 408 -15.87 -9.68 23.03
C GLY A 408 -16.47 -10.92 23.70
N SER A 409 -16.68 -11.97 22.90
CA SER A 409 -17.36 -13.21 23.27
C SER A 409 -16.54 -14.48 23.08
N GLY A 410 -15.24 -14.34 22.80
CA GLY A 410 -14.37 -15.45 22.48
C GLY A 410 -13.63 -16.01 23.70
N THR A 411 -12.54 -16.71 23.41
CA THR A 411 -11.70 -17.40 24.39
C THR A 411 -10.29 -16.82 24.41
N ILE A 412 -9.73 -16.60 25.59
CA ILE A 412 -8.34 -16.22 25.84
C ILE A 412 -7.66 -17.36 26.58
N ALA A 413 -6.51 -17.83 26.08
CA ALA A 413 -5.78 -18.94 26.70
C ALA A 413 -4.95 -18.48 27.89
N GLY A 414 -4.13 -17.44 27.70
CA GLY A 414 -3.20 -16.94 28.72
C GLY A 414 -3.88 -16.14 29.84
N PRO A 415 -3.12 -15.83 30.91
CA PRO A 415 -3.62 -15.04 32.03
C PRO A 415 -3.94 -13.60 31.59
N VAL A 416 -4.97 -13.02 32.19
CA VAL A 416 -5.43 -11.66 31.88
C VAL A 416 -5.23 -10.74 33.07
N THR A 417 -4.63 -9.58 32.84
CA THR A 417 -4.51 -8.49 33.83
C THR A 417 -5.16 -7.23 33.30
N ILE A 418 -6.09 -6.66 34.05
CA ILE A 418 -6.75 -5.40 33.76
C ILE A 418 -6.21 -4.33 34.70
N GLY A 419 -5.74 -3.23 34.14
CA GLY A 419 -5.16 -2.12 34.86
C GLY A 419 -3.69 -2.34 35.21
N THR A 420 -3.02 -1.26 35.57
CA THR A 420 -1.61 -1.26 35.99
C THR A 420 -1.43 -1.08 37.49
N GLY A 421 -2.52 -0.71 38.19
CA GLY A 421 -2.55 -0.35 39.60
C GLY A 421 -2.30 1.14 39.89
N SER A 422 -1.98 1.93 38.86
CA SER A 422 -1.67 3.36 39.00
C SER A 422 -1.94 4.19 37.74
N GLY A 423 -2.55 3.59 36.73
CA GLY A 423 -2.78 4.20 35.42
C GLY A 423 -4.06 5.01 35.35
N THR A 424 -4.39 5.47 34.15
CA THR A 424 -5.58 6.31 33.85
C THR A 424 -6.90 5.54 33.87
N GLY A 425 -6.85 4.22 34.00
CA GLY A 425 -8.00 3.33 33.98
C GLY A 425 -7.96 2.34 32.82
N ALA A 426 -8.36 1.10 33.10
CA ALA A 426 -8.46 0.03 32.11
C ALA A 426 -9.78 -0.73 32.28
N PHE A 427 -10.34 -1.18 31.17
CA PHE A 427 -11.69 -1.74 31.16
C PHE A 427 -11.72 -3.19 30.70
N LEU A 428 -12.47 -4.01 31.43
CA LEU A 428 -12.99 -5.28 30.91
C LEU A 428 -14.47 -5.08 30.61
N ALA A 429 -14.88 -5.21 29.36
CA ALA A 429 -16.27 -4.98 28.94
C ALA A 429 -16.66 -6.00 27.85
N PRO A 430 -17.21 -7.19 28.21
CA PRO A 430 -17.57 -8.22 27.24
C PRO A 430 -18.43 -7.69 26.10
N ALA A 431 -19.53 -6.98 26.39
CA ALA A 431 -20.37 -6.37 25.35
C ALA A 431 -19.76 -5.15 24.63
N HIS A 432 -18.74 -4.51 25.22
CA HIS A 432 -18.11 -3.28 24.71
C HIS A 432 -19.14 -2.23 24.22
N GLY A 433 -20.07 -1.82 25.09
CA GLY A 433 -21.13 -0.85 24.74
C GLY A 433 -22.22 -1.40 23.80
N GLY A 434 -22.10 -2.65 23.35
CA GLY A 434 -23.08 -3.33 22.53
C GLY A 434 -24.38 -3.66 23.27
N ASN A 435 -25.47 -3.76 22.51
CA ASN A 435 -26.80 -4.09 23.04
C ASN A 435 -27.02 -5.59 23.29
N LYS A 436 -26.05 -6.43 22.91
CA LYS A 436 -26.06 -7.88 23.10
C LYS A 436 -25.12 -8.22 24.24
N GLN A 437 -25.64 -8.95 25.21
CA GLN A 437 -24.86 -9.49 26.30
C GLN A 437 -23.96 -10.63 25.84
N LEU A 438 -22.68 -10.59 26.22
CA LEU A 438 -21.64 -11.50 25.74
C LEU A 438 -20.95 -12.25 26.87
N THR A 439 -20.46 -13.45 26.56
CA THR A 439 -19.61 -14.23 27.49
C THR A 439 -18.18 -14.25 26.99
N LEU A 440 -17.26 -13.64 27.73
CA LEU A 440 -15.82 -13.78 27.49
C LEU A 440 -15.26 -14.90 28.35
N THR A 441 -14.51 -15.82 27.75
CA THR A 441 -13.89 -16.96 28.44
C THR A 441 -12.39 -16.76 28.54
N ILE A 442 -11.85 -16.84 29.75
CA ILE A 442 -10.42 -16.79 30.06
C ILE A 442 -10.06 -18.13 30.69
N GLN A 443 -9.21 -18.91 30.03
CA GLN A 443 -8.87 -20.27 30.48
C GLN A 443 -7.86 -20.27 31.65
N SER A 444 -7.25 -19.12 31.91
CA SER A 444 -6.27 -18.88 32.98
C SER A 444 -6.80 -17.90 34.02
N SER A 445 -5.92 -17.37 34.86
CA SER A 445 -6.27 -16.39 35.89
C SER A 445 -6.68 -15.04 35.31
N LEU A 446 -7.56 -14.35 36.03
CA LEU A 446 -7.97 -12.97 35.79
C LEU A 446 -7.61 -12.11 37.01
N THR A 447 -6.88 -11.02 36.78
CA THR A 447 -6.52 -10.05 37.81
C THR A 447 -7.08 -8.67 37.46
N PHE A 448 -7.79 -8.05 38.39
CA PHE A 448 -8.15 -6.63 38.35
C PHE A 448 -7.25 -5.84 39.30
N ASN A 449 -6.51 -4.88 38.76
CA ASN A 449 -5.73 -3.92 39.55
C ASN A 449 -6.59 -2.75 40.02
N SER A 450 -6.04 -1.92 40.91
CA SER A 450 -6.77 -0.82 41.58
C SER A 450 -7.36 0.24 40.64
N ASP A 451 -6.83 0.37 39.43
CA ASP A 451 -7.32 1.26 38.36
C ASP A 451 -8.24 0.54 37.35
N ALA A 452 -8.58 -0.73 37.60
CA ALA A 452 -9.42 -1.51 36.70
C ALA A 452 -10.92 -1.24 36.91
N THR A 453 -11.68 -1.28 35.83
CA THR A 453 -13.14 -1.23 35.83
C THR A 453 -13.72 -2.42 35.06
N TYR A 454 -14.54 -3.24 35.72
CA TYR A 454 -15.36 -4.24 35.05
C TYR A 454 -16.70 -3.62 34.62
N THR A 455 -17.00 -3.57 33.33
CA THR A 455 -18.30 -3.15 32.82
C THR A 455 -19.18 -4.36 32.58
N TYR A 456 -20.29 -4.42 33.29
CA TYR A 456 -21.24 -5.53 33.23
C TYR A 456 -22.60 -5.02 32.76
N THR A 457 -23.11 -5.58 31.66
CA THR A 457 -24.45 -5.29 31.17
C THR A 457 -25.44 -6.43 31.36
N PHE A 458 -26.71 -6.10 31.61
CA PHE A 458 -27.77 -7.12 31.66
C PHE A 458 -29.15 -6.62 31.21
N LYS A 459 -29.98 -7.58 30.78
CA LYS A 459 -31.40 -7.39 30.51
C LYS A 459 -32.18 -8.47 31.25
N ALA A 460 -33.09 -8.09 32.14
CA ALA A 460 -33.82 -9.04 32.97
C ALA A 460 -35.35 -8.79 33.03
N LYS A 461 -36.13 -9.86 33.15
CA LYS A 461 -37.60 -9.83 33.30
C LYS A 461 -38.07 -11.02 34.11
N GLY A 462 -38.75 -10.76 35.23
CA GLY A 462 -39.18 -11.82 36.14
C GLY A 462 -37.97 -12.62 36.63
N ASN A 463 -37.90 -13.91 36.26
CA ASN A 463 -36.79 -14.81 36.57
C ASN A 463 -35.83 -15.07 35.39
N LYS A 464 -36.00 -14.37 34.26
CA LYS A 464 -35.18 -14.54 33.05
C LYS A 464 -34.18 -13.40 32.95
N SER A 465 -32.95 -13.72 32.54
CA SER A 465 -31.91 -12.74 32.30
C SER A 465 -31.06 -13.07 31.06
N LYS A 466 -30.55 -12.02 30.42
CA LYS A 466 -29.41 -12.05 29.50
C LYS A 466 -28.35 -11.18 30.14
N ILE A 467 -27.15 -11.70 30.28
CA ILE A 467 -26.09 -11.08 31.08
C ILE A 467 -24.77 -11.12 30.33
N ASP A 468 -24.00 -10.04 30.45
CA ASP A 468 -22.57 -10.15 30.26
C ASP A 468 -22.02 -11.14 31.26
N LYS A 469 -20.96 -11.85 30.90
CA LYS A 469 -20.36 -12.82 31.79
C LYS A 469 -18.89 -12.95 31.47
N VAL A 470 -18.09 -13.04 32.52
CA VAL A 470 -16.69 -13.44 32.40
C VAL A 470 -16.54 -14.80 33.04
N ILE A 471 -15.89 -15.73 32.35
CA ILE A 471 -15.49 -17.02 32.91
C ILE A 471 -13.98 -16.98 33.05
N ALA A 472 -13.43 -17.29 34.22
CA ALA A 472 -12.00 -17.28 34.48
C ALA A 472 -11.58 -18.43 35.41
N ASN A 473 -10.35 -18.94 35.25
CA ASN A 473 -9.79 -19.98 36.10
C ASN A 473 -8.92 -19.37 37.20
N GLY A 474 -9.60 -18.82 38.22
CA GLY A 474 -8.99 -18.06 39.30
C GLY A 474 -9.14 -16.56 39.08
N VAL A 475 -9.59 -15.85 40.12
CA VAL A 475 -9.88 -14.41 40.05
C VAL A 475 -9.29 -13.69 41.25
N THR A 476 -8.55 -12.62 40.98
CA THR A 476 -8.03 -11.69 42.00
C THR A 476 -8.53 -10.28 41.71
N ILE A 477 -9.11 -9.63 42.72
CA ILE A 477 -9.60 -8.26 42.67
C ILE A 477 -8.85 -7.45 43.71
N ASN A 478 -7.88 -6.67 43.26
CA ASN A 478 -7.09 -5.81 44.13
C ASN A 478 -7.92 -4.59 44.57
N GLY A 479 -7.68 -4.12 45.80
CA GLY A 479 -8.39 -2.97 46.36
C GLY A 479 -8.25 -1.73 45.47
N GLY A 480 -9.36 -1.03 45.22
CA GLY A 480 -9.46 0.10 44.30
C GLY A 480 -10.23 -0.24 43.02
N ALA A 481 -10.16 -1.50 42.56
CA ALA A 481 -10.88 -1.95 41.37
C ALA A 481 -12.39 -1.71 41.52
N SER A 482 -13.05 -1.30 40.44
CA SER A 482 -14.48 -0.98 40.44
C SER A 482 -15.28 -1.82 39.45
N ILE A 483 -16.58 -1.88 39.67
CA ILE A 483 -17.54 -2.47 38.74
C ILE A 483 -18.58 -1.43 38.32
N ASN A 484 -18.83 -1.32 37.01
CA ASN A 484 -19.89 -0.52 36.44
C ASN A 484 -21.03 -1.44 35.98
N LEU A 485 -22.15 -1.40 36.71
CA LEU A 485 -23.35 -2.17 36.42
C LEU A 485 -24.30 -1.33 35.56
N SER A 486 -24.60 -1.77 34.35
CA SER A 486 -25.56 -1.11 33.46
C SER A 486 -26.60 -2.10 32.96
N GLY A 487 -27.84 -2.00 33.43
CA GLY A 487 -28.86 -2.98 33.05
C GLY A 487 -30.27 -2.42 33.00
N THR A 488 -31.08 -3.05 32.16
CA THR A 488 -32.51 -2.74 32.04
C THR A 488 -33.33 -3.88 32.62
N THR A 489 -34.36 -3.55 33.39
CA THR A 489 -35.34 -4.52 33.88
C THR A 489 -36.71 -4.19 33.31
N GLN A 490 -37.53 -5.22 33.09
CA GLN A 490 -38.95 -5.05 32.78
C GLN A 490 -39.79 -5.44 34.00
N GLY A 491 -40.07 -4.45 34.85
CA GLY A 491 -40.78 -4.63 36.12
C GLY A 491 -39.90 -5.21 37.23
N ASN A 492 -40.55 -5.70 38.29
CA ASN A 492 -39.86 -6.34 39.41
C ASN A 492 -39.33 -7.72 38.99
N LEU A 493 -38.09 -8.00 39.35
CA LEU A 493 -37.48 -9.31 39.22
C LEU A 493 -37.97 -10.24 40.33
N THR A 494 -37.99 -11.53 40.05
CA THR A 494 -38.40 -12.54 41.05
C THR A 494 -37.33 -12.64 42.13
N GLN A 495 -37.72 -12.54 43.41
CA GLN A 495 -36.81 -12.73 44.54
C GLN A 495 -36.05 -14.06 44.40
N GLY A 496 -34.75 -14.05 44.68
CA GLY A 496 -33.86 -15.21 44.52
C GLY A 496 -33.34 -15.40 43.09
N THR A 497 -33.74 -14.58 42.10
CA THR A 497 -33.10 -14.61 40.78
C THR A 497 -31.65 -14.18 40.91
N ALA A 498 -30.71 -15.04 40.49
CA ALA A 498 -29.29 -14.78 40.53
C ALA A 498 -28.75 -14.44 39.14
N LEU A 499 -27.93 -13.40 39.06
CA LEU A 499 -27.18 -13.01 37.87
C LEU A 499 -25.70 -13.33 38.13
N THR A 500 -25.09 -14.23 37.35
CA THR A 500 -23.67 -14.59 37.52
C THR A 500 -22.79 -13.67 36.69
N LEU A 501 -22.11 -12.73 37.35
CA LEU A 501 -21.27 -11.71 36.72
C LEU A 501 -19.92 -12.27 36.32
N ILE A 502 -19.30 -13.02 37.23
CA ILE A 502 -18.03 -13.71 37.03
C ILE A 502 -18.23 -15.14 37.48
N LYS A 503 -17.93 -16.09 36.58
CA LYS A 503 -17.83 -17.50 36.90
C LYS A 503 -16.37 -17.88 37.14
N ASN A 504 -16.04 -18.32 38.35
CA ASN A 504 -14.68 -18.73 38.72
C ASN A 504 -14.57 -20.26 38.68
N THR A 505 -13.81 -20.79 37.73
CA THR A 505 -13.66 -22.24 37.58
C THR A 505 -12.54 -22.83 38.42
N ALA A 506 -11.76 -22.03 39.14
CA ALA A 506 -10.73 -22.53 40.04
C ALA A 506 -11.35 -23.03 41.35
N ALA A 507 -10.73 -24.03 42.00
CA ALA A 507 -11.21 -24.54 43.29
C ALA A 507 -11.14 -23.51 44.42
N THR A 508 -10.33 -22.46 44.27
CA THR A 508 -10.18 -21.39 45.25
C THR A 508 -11.24 -20.29 45.05
N PRO A 509 -11.79 -19.70 46.13
CA PRO A 509 -12.67 -18.53 46.05
C PRO A 509 -12.04 -17.34 45.30
N ILE A 510 -12.87 -16.39 44.88
CA ILE A 510 -12.41 -15.08 44.41
C ILE A 510 -11.64 -14.40 45.54
N SER A 511 -10.43 -13.92 45.25
CA SER A 511 -9.63 -13.16 46.21
C SER A 511 -9.94 -11.67 46.07
N GLY A 512 -10.44 -11.04 47.15
CA GLY A 512 -10.78 -9.61 47.17
C GLY A 512 -12.20 -9.29 46.65
N THR A 513 -12.55 -8.00 46.63
CA THR A 513 -13.87 -7.50 46.21
C THR A 513 -13.72 -6.17 45.47
N PHE A 514 -14.68 -5.83 44.60
CA PHE A 514 -14.74 -4.51 43.99
C PHE A 514 -15.07 -3.45 45.05
N SER A 515 -14.36 -2.32 45.03
CA SER A 515 -14.46 -1.28 46.07
C SER A 515 -15.86 -0.66 46.18
N ASN A 516 -16.63 -0.66 45.10
CA ASN A 516 -18.01 -0.17 45.06
C ASN A 516 -19.06 -1.29 45.08
N LEU A 517 -18.67 -2.55 45.27
CA LEU A 517 -19.56 -3.70 45.41
C LEU A 517 -18.94 -4.74 46.37
N PRO A 518 -18.87 -4.44 47.68
CA PRO A 518 -18.36 -5.39 48.68
C PRO A 518 -19.28 -6.62 48.80
N ASP A 519 -18.78 -7.69 49.41
CA ASP A 519 -19.58 -8.88 49.69
C ASP A 519 -20.80 -8.55 50.58
N GLY A 520 -21.97 -9.06 50.21
CA GLY A 520 -23.25 -8.70 50.82
C GLY A 520 -23.77 -7.29 50.49
N GLY A 521 -23.03 -6.49 49.72
CA GLY A 521 -23.44 -5.15 49.28
C GLY A 521 -24.67 -5.20 48.38
N ILE A 522 -25.54 -4.18 48.48
CA ILE A 522 -26.80 -4.09 47.71
C ILE A 522 -26.72 -2.93 46.72
N VAL A 523 -27.06 -3.21 45.46
CA VAL A 523 -27.25 -2.20 44.42
C VAL A 523 -28.70 -2.19 43.97
N ASN A 524 -29.30 -1.01 43.87
CA ASN A 524 -30.65 -0.85 43.33
C ASN A 524 -30.59 -0.61 41.82
N VAL A 525 -31.29 -1.44 41.04
CA VAL A 525 -31.45 -1.25 39.59
C VAL A 525 -32.93 -1.22 39.24
N ASN A 526 -33.43 -0.06 38.83
CA ASN A 526 -34.84 0.17 38.48
C ASN A 526 -35.82 -0.37 39.54
N GLY A 527 -35.55 -0.11 40.83
CA GLY A 527 -36.40 -0.56 41.93
C GLY A 527 -36.16 -2.00 42.39
N ASN A 528 -35.18 -2.72 41.83
CA ASN A 528 -34.81 -4.07 42.26
C ASN A 528 -33.54 -4.02 43.11
N ASN A 529 -33.59 -4.56 44.33
CA ASN A 529 -32.42 -4.71 45.19
C ASN A 529 -31.65 -5.97 44.77
N LEU A 530 -30.40 -5.79 44.37
CA LEU A 530 -29.49 -6.85 43.94
C LEU A 530 -28.35 -6.94 44.94
N GLN A 531 -28.29 -8.04 45.70
CA GLN A 531 -27.24 -8.29 46.68
C GLN A 531 -26.08 -9.07 46.06
N ALA A 532 -24.85 -8.59 46.24
CA ALA A 532 -23.64 -9.26 45.82
C ALA A 532 -23.28 -10.43 46.74
N SER A 533 -22.83 -11.54 46.14
CA SER A 533 -22.15 -12.64 46.82
C SER A 533 -20.91 -13.03 46.03
N TYR A 534 -19.75 -13.08 46.69
CA TYR A 534 -18.49 -13.61 46.15
C TYR A 534 -18.30 -15.11 46.44
N SER A 535 -19.33 -15.74 47.01
CA SER A 535 -19.46 -17.18 47.23
C SER A 535 -20.72 -17.73 46.56
N GLY A 536 -21.22 -17.04 45.53
CA GLY A 536 -22.40 -17.45 44.79
C GLY A 536 -22.15 -18.65 43.88
N GLY A 537 -23.19 -19.09 43.17
CA GLY A 537 -23.08 -20.18 42.19
C GLY A 537 -22.76 -21.51 42.85
N ASP A 538 -21.59 -22.07 42.53
CA ASP A 538 -21.00 -23.28 43.12
C ASP A 538 -20.10 -23.00 44.35
N GLY A 539 -20.11 -21.78 44.88
CA GLY A 539 -19.47 -21.40 46.15
C GLY A 539 -18.30 -20.43 46.01
N ASN A 540 -17.95 -20.04 44.78
CA ASN A 540 -16.80 -19.21 44.46
C ASN A 540 -17.06 -18.23 43.29
N ASP A 541 -18.32 -18.06 42.86
CA ASP A 541 -18.70 -17.10 41.80
C ASP A 541 -19.05 -15.72 42.37
N LEU A 542 -18.95 -14.68 41.54
CA LEU A 542 -19.58 -13.38 41.82
C LEU A 542 -20.99 -13.35 41.24
N THR A 543 -21.99 -13.30 42.10
CA THR A 543 -23.40 -13.21 41.72
C THR A 543 -24.09 -11.97 42.29
N LEU A 544 -25.13 -11.51 41.60
CA LEU A 544 -26.11 -10.55 42.10
C LEU A 544 -27.46 -11.24 42.25
N THR A 545 -27.96 -11.35 43.49
CA THR A 545 -29.23 -12.03 43.80
C THR A 545 -30.30 -11.01 44.17
N VAL A 546 -31.50 -11.17 43.61
CA VAL A 546 -32.65 -10.30 43.94
C VAL A 546 -33.11 -10.56 45.38
N VAL A 547 -33.06 -9.52 46.21
CA VAL A 547 -33.50 -9.52 47.62
C VAL A 547 -34.67 -8.57 47.82
N PRO A 548 -35.40 -8.67 48.96
CA PRO A 548 -36.54 -7.78 49.26
C PRO A 548 -36.24 -6.29 49.19
#